data_AF-A0A9R0DMS5-F1
#
_entry.id   AF-A0A9R0DMS5-F1
#
_cell.length_a   1.000
_cell.length_b   1.000
_cell.length_c   1.000
_cell.angle_alpha   90.00
_cell.angle_beta   90.00
_cell.angle_gamma   90.00
#
_symmetry.space_group_name_H-M   'P 1'
#
loop_
_entity.id
_entity.type
_entity.pdbx_description
1 polymer ?
#
loop_
_entity_poly.entity_id
_entity_poly.type
_entity_poly.pdbx_seq_one_letter_code
_entity_poly.pdbx_strand_id
1 'polypeptide(L)'
;MWKIVTLSAFLIVAQAADIKDIYGDWIQAAFYPVATYVPICIHFNFAEIPDGPHCTYSDGSNATIVGVTMMSDKGEYLHQGPMAMLVVNTQAEIMPALNLTVTCAGINIRESGVVRVINKDYFLLYSVIPQPMSYTQSETEPNQAYLFGRKVVSAEDLTKVMLSIEELKGRRGAQMCATENYGGFEKNEA
;
A
#
# COMPACT_ATOMS: atom_id res chain seq x y z
N MET A 1 -31.36 44.30 -18.56
CA MET A 1 -30.20 43.43 -18.78
C MET A 1 -30.15 42.41 -17.66
N TRP A 2 -30.58 41.17 -17.91
CA TRP A 2 -30.60 40.11 -16.91
C TRP A 2 -29.34 39.25 -17.08
N LYS A 3 -28.46 39.22 -16.08
CA LYS A 3 -27.25 38.39 -16.11
C LYS A 3 -27.63 37.00 -15.59
N ILE A 4 -27.64 36.02 -16.47
CA ILE A 4 -27.69 34.61 -16.09
C ILE A 4 -26.30 34.24 -15.58
N VAL A 5 -26.19 33.94 -14.29
CA VAL A 5 -25.00 33.36 -13.68
C VAL A 5 -25.17 31.85 -13.75
N THR A 6 -24.52 31.22 -14.71
CA THR A 6 -24.44 29.76 -14.79
C THR A 6 -23.43 29.28 -13.75
N LEU A 7 -23.93 28.79 -12.62
CA LEU A 7 -23.12 28.13 -11.60
C LEU A 7 -22.87 26.68 -12.05
N SER A 8 -21.77 26.43 -12.75
CA SER A 8 -21.35 25.07 -13.11
C SER A 8 -20.77 24.40 -11.87
N ALA A 9 -21.58 23.62 -11.16
CA ALA A 9 -21.11 22.72 -10.12
C ALA A 9 -20.31 21.58 -10.78
N PHE A 10 -18.99 21.61 -10.63
CA PHE A 10 -18.14 20.46 -10.90
C PHE A 10 -18.44 19.39 -9.85
N LEU A 11 -19.35 18.47 -10.17
CA LEU A 11 -19.51 17.22 -9.44
C LEU A 11 -18.28 16.35 -9.71
N ILE A 12 -17.27 16.47 -8.84
CA ILE A 12 -16.21 15.48 -8.76
C ILE A 12 -16.84 14.26 -8.10
N VAL A 13 -17.28 13.30 -8.91
CA VAL A 13 -17.64 11.98 -8.43
C VAL A 13 -16.34 11.33 -7.97
N ALA A 14 -16.06 11.37 -6.66
CA ALA A 14 -14.98 10.60 -6.08
C ALA A 14 -15.35 9.13 -6.27
N GLN A 15 -14.76 8.49 -7.29
CA GLN A 15 -14.87 7.05 -7.47
C GLN A 15 -14.22 6.40 -6.25
N ALA A 16 -14.99 5.59 -5.52
CA ALA A 16 -14.47 4.81 -4.40
C ALA A 16 -13.35 3.91 -4.92
N ALA A 17 -12.21 3.87 -4.21
CA ALA A 17 -11.09 3.03 -4.57
C ALA A 17 -11.47 1.55 -4.42
N ASP A 18 -11.06 0.71 -5.38
CA ASP A 18 -11.34 -0.73 -5.40
C ASP A 18 -10.04 -1.52 -5.21
N ILE A 19 -10.12 -2.70 -4.61
CA ILE A 19 -8.95 -3.57 -4.40
C ILE A 19 -8.32 -3.99 -5.75
N LYS A 20 -9.11 -4.03 -6.83
CA LYS A 20 -8.64 -4.30 -8.18
C LYS A 20 -7.68 -3.24 -8.70
N ASP A 21 -7.72 -2.02 -8.16
CA ASP A 21 -6.83 -0.93 -8.59
C ASP A 21 -5.36 -1.22 -8.25
N ILE A 22 -5.11 -2.09 -7.24
CA ILE A 22 -3.76 -2.50 -6.86
C ILE A 22 -3.31 -3.81 -7.52
N TYR A 23 -4.12 -4.46 -8.36
CA TYR A 23 -3.69 -5.68 -9.02
C TYR A 23 -2.57 -5.43 -10.05
N GLY A 24 -1.74 -6.47 -10.26
CA GLY A 24 -0.58 -6.47 -11.13
C GLY A 24 0.71 -6.08 -10.41
N ASP A 25 1.66 -5.58 -11.21
CA ASP A 25 3.03 -5.35 -10.80
C ASP A 25 3.26 -3.96 -10.18
N TRP A 26 4.06 -3.94 -9.11
CA TRP A 26 4.40 -2.76 -8.33
C TRP A 26 5.80 -2.87 -7.75
N ILE A 27 6.37 -1.72 -7.41
CA ILE A 27 7.69 -1.61 -6.77
C ILE A 27 7.50 -0.93 -5.43
N GLN A 28 8.07 -1.52 -4.36
CA GLN A 28 8.12 -0.83 -3.08
C GLN A 28 9.12 0.33 -3.18
N ALA A 29 8.60 1.53 -3.30
CA ALA A 29 9.36 2.75 -3.56
C ALA A 29 9.87 3.39 -2.26
N ALA A 30 9.10 3.34 -1.17
CA ALA A 30 9.51 3.88 0.13
C ALA A 30 8.82 3.15 1.30
N PHE A 31 9.34 3.32 2.52
CA PHE A 31 8.76 2.76 3.74
C PHE A 31 8.86 3.69 4.95
N TYR A 32 7.97 3.47 5.92
CA TYR A 32 7.78 4.24 7.15
C TYR A 32 7.32 3.32 8.30
N PRO A 33 7.69 3.56 9.58
CA PRO A 33 8.82 4.38 10.00
C PRO A 33 10.15 3.68 9.73
N VAL A 34 11.25 4.45 9.69
CA VAL A 34 12.59 3.89 9.51
C VAL A 34 13.11 3.30 10.83
N ALA A 35 13.20 1.96 10.90
CA ALA A 35 13.89 1.25 11.98
C ALA A 35 15.34 0.91 11.61
N THR A 36 15.54 0.37 10.41
CA THR A 36 16.83 0.10 9.77
C THR A 36 16.67 0.35 8.26
N TYR A 37 17.66 0.96 7.62
CA TYR A 37 17.58 1.36 6.22
C TYR A 37 18.66 0.69 5.39
N VAL A 38 18.25 -0.17 4.47
CA VAL A 38 19.07 -0.69 3.39
C VAL A 38 18.29 -0.49 2.09
N PRO A 39 18.77 0.38 1.17
CA PRO A 39 18.08 0.59 -0.10
C PRO A 39 18.11 -0.67 -0.95
N ILE A 40 16.93 -1.18 -1.28
CA ILE A 40 16.74 -2.37 -2.12
C ILE A 40 15.45 -2.19 -2.94
N CYS A 41 15.51 -2.59 -4.21
CA CYS A 41 14.35 -2.64 -5.07
C CYS A 41 13.66 -4.00 -4.92
N ILE A 42 12.42 -3.99 -4.44
CA ILE A 42 11.60 -5.19 -4.30
C ILE A 42 10.39 -5.05 -5.22
N HIS A 43 10.22 -6.04 -6.08
CA HIS A 43 9.07 -6.16 -6.95
C HIS A 43 7.96 -6.92 -6.25
N PHE A 44 6.74 -6.41 -6.35
CA PHE A 44 5.54 -7.02 -5.82
C PHE A 44 4.55 -7.27 -6.96
N ASN A 45 3.93 -8.45 -6.96
CA ASN A 45 2.75 -8.71 -7.76
C ASN A 45 1.57 -8.99 -6.83
N PHE A 46 0.48 -8.26 -7.03
CA PHE A 46 -0.78 -8.44 -6.32
C PHE A 46 -1.81 -9.04 -7.28
N ALA A 47 -2.39 -10.18 -6.92
CA ALA A 47 -3.31 -10.90 -7.79
C ALA A 47 -4.58 -11.32 -7.05
N GLU A 48 -5.67 -11.48 -7.79
CA GLU A 48 -6.88 -12.13 -7.30
C GLU A 48 -6.61 -13.61 -6.99
N ILE A 49 -7.27 -14.14 -5.97
CA ILE A 49 -7.28 -15.58 -5.67
C ILE A 49 -8.73 -16.09 -5.85
N PRO A 50 -9.10 -16.60 -7.05
CA PRO A 50 -10.48 -16.95 -7.37
C PRO A 50 -11.11 -17.99 -6.44
N ASP A 51 -10.30 -18.98 -6.00
CA ASP A 51 -10.72 -20.07 -5.13
C ASP A 51 -10.12 -19.94 -3.71
N GLY A 52 -9.88 -18.71 -3.26
CA GLY A 52 -9.32 -18.43 -1.94
C GLY A 52 -10.27 -18.81 -0.79
N PRO A 53 -9.77 -18.99 0.45
CA PRO A 53 -10.62 -19.23 1.60
C PRO A 53 -11.58 -18.05 1.82
N HIS A 54 -12.83 -18.35 2.16
CA HIS A 54 -13.76 -17.33 2.62
C HIS A 54 -13.27 -16.75 3.95
N CYS A 55 -13.10 -15.43 3.95
CA CYS A 55 -12.59 -14.68 5.09
C CYS A 55 -13.55 -13.55 5.47
N THR A 56 -13.64 -13.26 6.76
CA THR A 56 -14.55 -12.24 7.30
C THR A 56 -13.79 -11.40 8.32
N TYR A 57 -13.96 -10.08 8.25
CA TYR A 57 -13.46 -9.16 9.28
C TYR A 57 -14.33 -9.24 10.54
N SER A 58 -13.80 -8.77 11.68
CA SER A 58 -14.50 -8.78 12.97
C SER A 58 -15.79 -7.94 13.01
N ASP A 59 -15.97 -7.03 12.05
CA ASP A 59 -17.20 -6.26 11.87
C ASP A 59 -18.27 -7.00 11.04
N GLY A 60 -17.97 -8.22 10.58
CA GLY A 60 -18.85 -9.05 9.76
C GLY A 60 -18.75 -8.82 8.25
N SER A 61 -17.90 -7.89 7.81
CA SER A 61 -17.69 -7.64 6.37
C SER A 61 -16.80 -8.72 5.72
N ASN A 62 -16.98 -8.95 4.42
CA ASN A 62 -16.15 -9.89 3.67
C ASN A 62 -14.72 -9.35 3.53
N ALA A 63 -13.73 -10.18 3.85
CA ALA A 63 -12.34 -9.85 3.63
C ALA A 63 -11.90 -10.27 2.23
N THR A 64 -11.23 -9.37 1.52
CA THR A 64 -10.61 -9.70 0.23
C THR A 64 -9.23 -10.27 0.49
N ILE A 65 -8.98 -11.47 -0.01
CA ILE A 65 -7.66 -12.10 0.02
C ILE A 65 -6.96 -11.83 -1.31
N VAL A 66 -5.79 -11.22 -1.21
CA VAL A 66 -4.93 -10.87 -2.35
C VAL A 66 -3.71 -11.78 -2.33
N GLY A 67 -3.40 -12.40 -3.45
CA GLY A 67 -2.15 -13.13 -3.63
C GLY A 67 -1.01 -12.15 -3.75
N VAL A 68 0.00 -12.27 -2.90
CA VAL A 68 1.18 -11.41 -2.88
C VAL A 68 2.39 -12.24 -3.26
N THR A 69 3.12 -11.80 -4.28
CA THR A 69 4.44 -12.33 -4.62
C THR A 69 5.46 -11.23 -4.49
N MET A 70 6.56 -11.50 -3.80
CA MET A 70 7.69 -10.58 -3.61
C MET A 70 8.94 -11.16 -4.25
N MET A 71 9.59 -10.38 -5.10
CA MET A 71 10.85 -10.74 -5.75
C MET A 71 11.89 -9.65 -5.53
N SER A 72 13.15 -10.06 -5.31
CA SER A 72 14.27 -9.11 -5.32
C SER A 72 14.54 -8.56 -6.72
N ASP A 73 15.40 -7.55 -6.81
CA ASP A 73 15.94 -7.03 -8.08
C ASP A 73 16.66 -8.11 -8.92
N LYS A 74 17.14 -9.17 -8.26
CA LYS A 74 17.78 -10.33 -8.89
C LYS A 74 16.81 -11.45 -9.29
N GLY A 75 15.49 -11.21 -9.19
CA GLY A 75 14.49 -12.23 -9.51
C GLY A 75 14.37 -13.37 -8.49
N GLU A 76 14.96 -13.23 -7.30
CA GLU A 76 14.85 -14.22 -6.23
C GLU A 76 13.51 -14.05 -5.49
N TYR A 77 12.79 -15.14 -5.29
CA TYR A 77 11.56 -15.13 -4.50
C TYR A 77 11.88 -14.85 -3.03
N LEU A 78 11.34 -13.74 -2.51
CA LEU A 78 11.45 -13.36 -1.10
C LEU A 78 10.25 -13.83 -0.29
N HIS A 79 9.06 -13.81 -0.90
CA HIS A 79 7.82 -14.23 -0.27
C HIS A 79 6.77 -14.55 -1.34
N GLN A 80 5.91 -15.52 -1.05
CA GLN A 80 4.69 -15.78 -1.80
C GLN A 80 3.61 -16.26 -0.83
N GLY A 81 2.48 -15.57 -0.82
CA GLY A 81 1.41 -15.92 0.10
C GLY A 81 0.16 -15.05 -0.03
N PRO A 82 -0.98 -15.52 0.51
CA PRO A 82 -2.18 -14.72 0.61
C PRO A 82 -2.05 -13.65 1.71
N MET A 83 -2.60 -12.47 1.46
CA MET A 83 -2.76 -11.42 2.47
C MET A 83 -4.18 -10.87 2.42
N ALA A 84 -4.80 -10.74 3.59
CA ALA A 84 -6.08 -10.04 3.71
C ALA A 84 -5.86 -8.54 3.54
N MET A 85 -6.56 -7.91 2.60
CA MET A 85 -6.42 -6.49 2.35
C MET A 85 -7.78 -5.79 2.33
N LEU A 86 -7.83 -4.61 2.96
CA LEU A 86 -8.99 -3.74 2.97
C LEU A 86 -8.63 -2.38 2.36
N VAL A 87 -9.38 -1.94 1.35
CA VAL A 87 -9.21 -0.61 0.78
C VAL A 87 -10.03 0.39 1.57
N VAL A 88 -9.41 1.52 1.90
CA VAL A 88 -10.07 2.65 2.57
C VAL A 88 -9.91 3.93 1.76
N ASN A 89 -10.86 4.85 1.92
CA ASN A 89 -10.88 6.06 1.10
C ASN A 89 -10.15 7.23 1.78
N THR A 90 -10.09 7.27 3.11
CA THR A 90 -9.50 8.37 3.88
C THR A 90 -8.49 7.92 4.92
N GLN A 91 -7.59 8.83 5.30
CA GLN A 91 -6.59 8.59 6.35
C GLN A 91 -7.22 8.16 7.69
N ALA A 92 -8.39 8.73 8.03
CA ALA A 92 -9.07 8.48 9.29
C ALA A 92 -9.57 7.03 9.43
N GLU A 93 -9.79 6.33 8.31
CA GLU A 93 -10.25 4.94 8.27
C GLU A 93 -9.10 3.94 8.50
N ILE A 94 -7.83 4.35 8.35
CA ILE A 94 -6.68 3.45 8.39
C ILE A 94 -6.56 2.72 9.73
N MET A 95 -6.53 3.45 10.84
CA MET A 95 -6.37 2.84 12.17
C MET A 95 -7.58 1.97 12.57
N PRO A 96 -8.84 2.41 12.37
CA PRO A 96 -10.00 1.54 12.54
C PRO A 96 -9.90 0.24 11.73
N ALA A 97 -9.50 0.32 10.45
CA ALA A 97 -9.35 -0.84 9.58
C ALA A 97 -8.23 -1.78 10.04
N LEU A 98 -7.07 -1.25 10.47
CA LEU A 98 -5.95 -2.03 11.01
C LEU A 98 -6.30 -2.75 12.32
N ASN A 99 -7.31 -2.28 13.05
CA ASN A 99 -7.79 -2.92 14.28
C ASN A 99 -8.75 -4.09 14.01
N LEU A 100 -9.19 -4.29 12.78
CA LEU A 100 -10.04 -5.42 12.42
C LEU A 100 -9.22 -6.71 12.39
N THR A 101 -9.71 -7.74 13.07
CA THR A 101 -9.18 -9.09 12.93
C THR A 101 -9.87 -9.79 11.77
N VAL A 102 -9.14 -10.57 10.99
CA VAL A 102 -9.72 -11.37 9.90
C VAL A 102 -9.74 -12.84 10.30
N THR A 103 -10.87 -13.50 10.11
CA THR A 103 -11.02 -14.95 10.29
C THR A 103 -11.15 -15.61 8.93
N CYS A 104 -10.29 -16.57 8.63
CA CYS A 104 -10.32 -17.38 7.40
C CYS A 104 -10.46 -18.86 7.78
N ALA A 105 -11.49 -19.54 7.29
CA ALA A 105 -11.74 -20.95 7.61
C ALA A 105 -11.66 -21.29 9.12
N GLY A 106 -12.11 -20.37 9.98
CA GLY A 106 -12.08 -20.52 11.45
C GLY A 106 -10.74 -20.18 12.12
N ILE A 107 -9.73 -19.75 11.36
CA ILE A 107 -8.43 -19.31 11.89
C ILE A 107 -8.36 -17.78 11.88
N ASN A 108 -8.01 -17.19 13.01
CA ASN A 108 -7.71 -15.77 13.09
C ASN A 108 -6.35 -15.48 12.44
N ILE A 109 -6.37 -14.73 11.34
CA ILE A 109 -5.16 -14.18 10.73
C ILE A 109 -4.96 -12.77 11.32
N ARG A 110 -3.78 -12.54 11.87
CA ARG A 110 -3.43 -11.26 12.52
C ARG A 110 -2.91 -10.23 11.52
N GLU A 111 -2.51 -10.68 10.34
CA GLU A 111 -1.92 -9.85 9.29
C GLU A 111 -3.00 -9.44 8.29
N SER A 112 -3.52 -8.23 8.48
CA SER A 112 -4.33 -7.51 7.51
C SER A 112 -3.56 -6.27 7.04
N GLY A 113 -3.56 -6.05 5.73
CA GLY A 113 -3.04 -4.84 5.10
C GLY A 113 -4.18 -3.86 4.84
N VAL A 114 -3.95 -2.57 5.07
CA VAL A 114 -4.92 -1.53 4.70
C VAL A 114 -4.37 -0.72 3.54
N VAL A 115 -5.15 -0.63 2.46
CA VAL A 115 -4.74 -0.03 1.20
C VAL A 115 -5.38 1.34 1.06
N ARG A 116 -4.56 2.34 0.72
CA ARG A 116 -5.00 3.69 0.31
C ARG A 116 -4.48 3.96 -1.09
N VAL A 117 -5.38 3.96 -2.06
CA VAL A 117 -5.03 4.30 -3.45
C VAL A 117 -4.85 5.81 -3.55
N ILE A 118 -3.65 6.25 -3.96
CA ILE A 118 -3.33 7.68 -4.10
C ILE A 118 -3.69 8.15 -5.51
N ASN A 119 -3.30 7.36 -6.51
CA ASN A 119 -3.66 7.53 -7.91
C ASN A 119 -3.32 6.23 -8.68
N LYS A 120 -3.46 6.24 -10.01
CA LYS A 120 -3.17 5.08 -10.86
C LYS A 120 -1.72 4.55 -10.79
N ASP A 121 -0.77 5.41 -10.39
CA ASP A 121 0.65 5.13 -10.38
C ASP A 121 1.19 4.84 -8.98
N TYR A 122 0.43 5.14 -7.92
CA TYR A 122 0.85 5.01 -6.52
C TYR A 122 -0.27 4.58 -5.57
N PHE A 123 0.07 3.70 -4.62
CA PHE A 123 -0.77 3.39 -3.46
C PHE A 123 0.08 3.21 -2.20
N LEU A 124 -0.58 3.26 -1.05
CA LEU A 124 0.00 2.94 0.25
C LEU A 124 -0.58 1.65 0.80
N LEU A 125 0.30 0.76 1.26
CA LEU A 125 -0.07 -0.37 2.12
C LEU A 125 0.33 -0.03 3.55
N TYR A 126 -0.64 -0.04 4.44
CA TYR A 126 -0.45 0.14 5.86
C TYR A 126 -0.51 -1.20 6.59
N SER A 127 0.32 -1.34 7.62
CA SER A 127 0.33 -2.49 8.52
C SER A 127 0.57 -2.04 9.95
N VAL A 128 0.20 -2.89 10.92
CA VAL A 128 0.52 -2.65 12.33
C VAL A 128 2.03 -2.70 12.55
N ILE A 129 2.57 -1.83 13.40
CA ILE A 129 3.98 -1.93 13.83
C ILE A 129 4.12 -3.21 14.69
N PRO A 130 4.98 -4.17 14.30
CA PRO A 130 5.24 -5.35 15.10
C PRO A 130 5.74 -4.96 16.51
N GLN A 131 5.35 -5.72 17.53
CA GLN A 131 5.74 -5.49 18.92
C GLN A 131 7.25 -5.23 19.13
N PRO A 132 8.18 -5.97 18.48
CA PRO A 132 9.61 -5.69 18.60
C PRO A 132 10.05 -4.32 18.10
N MET A 133 9.27 -3.68 17.22
CA MET A 133 9.54 -2.35 16.65
C MET A 133 8.64 -1.25 17.23
N SER A 134 7.88 -1.54 18.30
CA SER A 134 6.98 -0.56 18.95
C SER A 134 7.68 0.74 19.37
N TYR A 135 8.99 0.72 19.65
CA TYR A 135 9.79 1.92 19.95
C TYR A 135 9.85 2.94 18.80
N THR A 136 9.50 2.54 17.58
CA THR A 136 9.39 3.44 16.42
C THR A 136 8.02 4.11 16.31
N GLN A 137 7.02 3.62 17.05
CA GLN A 137 5.66 4.13 17.05
C GLN A 137 5.60 5.51 17.73
N SER A 138 4.94 6.46 17.08
CA SER A 138 4.64 7.78 17.62
C SER A 138 3.21 8.18 17.28
N GLU A 139 2.73 9.30 17.82
CA GLU A 139 1.41 9.85 17.43
C GLU A 139 1.34 10.18 15.93
N THR A 140 2.46 10.63 15.35
CA THR A 140 2.56 10.92 13.90
C THR A 140 2.86 9.68 13.06
N GLU A 141 3.33 8.59 13.67
CA GLU A 141 3.65 7.31 13.03
C GLU A 141 3.05 6.13 13.81
N PRO A 142 1.70 6.03 13.91
CA PRO A 142 1.06 5.01 14.75
C PRO A 142 1.11 3.60 14.15
N ASN A 143 1.48 3.47 12.88
CA ASN A 143 1.50 2.25 12.08
C ASN A 143 2.69 2.29 11.10
N GLN A 144 2.88 1.22 10.31
CA GLN A 144 3.82 1.24 9.19
C GLN A 144 3.09 1.66 7.92
N ALA A 145 3.83 2.23 6.97
CA ALA A 145 3.34 2.45 5.61
C ALA A 145 4.41 2.11 4.59
N TYR A 146 3.99 1.49 3.50
CA TYR A 146 4.81 1.14 2.36
C TYR A 146 4.23 1.83 1.14
N LEU A 147 5.03 2.69 0.50
CA LEU A 147 4.67 3.36 -0.74
C LEU A 147 5.03 2.46 -1.90
N PHE A 148 4.03 2.13 -2.71
CA PHE A 148 4.19 1.37 -3.94
C PHE A 148 4.04 2.27 -5.14
N GLY A 149 4.93 2.09 -6.13
CA GLY A 149 4.90 2.78 -7.42
C GLY A 149 4.89 1.81 -8.59
N ARG A 150 4.19 2.15 -9.67
CA ARG A 150 4.20 1.36 -10.92
C ARG A 150 5.54 1.38 -11.66
N LYS A 151 6.38 2.38 -11.37
CA LYS A 151 7.67 2.61 -12.05
C LYS A 151 8.74 3.05 -11.06
N VAL A 152 9.98 2.67 -11.35
CA VAL A 152 11.15 3.26 -10.70
C VAL A 152 11.34 4.68 -11.26
N VAL A 153 11.50 5.65 -10.36
CA VAL A 153 11.75 7.07 -10.69
C VAL A 153 13.05 7.52 -10.03
N SER A 154 13.52 8.73 -10.34
CA SER A 154 14.70 9.31 -9.68
C SER A 154 14.45 9.52 -8.18
N ALA A 155 15.52 9.55 -7.38
CA ALA A 155 15.42 9.85 -5.95
C ALA A 155 14.82 11.25 -5.71
N GLU A 156 15.11 12.20 -6.59
CA GLU A 156 14.52 13.54 -6.55
C GLU A 156 13.01 13.50 -6.77
N ASP A 157 12.54 12.79 -7.80
CA ASP A 157 11.12 12.70 -8.10
C ASP A 157 10.36 11.87 -7.07
N LEU A 158 10.97 10.80 -6.55
CA LEU A 158 10.42 10.03 -5.44
C LEU A 158 10.25 10.91 -4.20
N THR A 159 11.20 11.79 -3.90
CA THR A 159 11.06 12.79 -2.81
C THR A 159 9.83 13.66 -3.02
N LYS A 160 9.63 14.17 -4.25
CA LYS A 160 8.47 15.01 -4.58
C LYS A 160 7.16 14.25 -4.38
N VAL A 161 7.09 12.98 -4.81
CA VAL A 161 5.92 12.12 -4.60
C VAL A 161 5.65 11.94 -3.10
N MET A 162 6.65 11.54 -2.32
CA MET A 162 6.52 11.33 -0.87
C MET A 162 6.02 12.60 -0.15
N LEU A 163 6.51 13.78 -0.52
CA LEU A 163 6.09 15.05 0.08
C LEU A 163 4.69 15.52 -0.38
N SER A 164 4.23 15.06 -1.54
CA SER A 164 2.91 15.41 -2.06
C SER A 164 1.77 14.65 -1.38
N ILE A 165 2.07 13.51 -0.73
CA ILE A 165 1.07 12.68 -0.04
C ILE A 165 0.90 13.19 1.38
N GLU A 166 -0.25 13.83 1.65
CA GLU A 166 -0.56 14.44 2.94
C GLU A 166 -0.36 13.48 4.13
N GLU A 167 -0.79 12.22 3.97
CA GLU A 167 -0.76 11.18 5.01
C GLU A 167 0.67 10.75 5.40
N LEU A 168 1.67 11.11 4.61
CA LEU A 168 3.09 10.82 4.87
C LEU A 168 3.83 12.04 5.44
N LYS A 169 3.23 13.23 5.44
CA LYS A 169 3.87 14.43 5.97
C LYS A 169 4.14 14.28 7.46
N GLY A 170 5.35 14.65 7.87
CA GLY A 170 5.80 14.52 9.26
C GLY A 170 6.19 13.10 9.69
N ARG A 171 6.05 12.10 8.81
CA ARG A 171 6.55 10.74 9.04
C ARG A 171 8.01 10.63 8.60
N ARG A 172 8.79 9.83 9.31
CA ARG A 172 10.19 9.50 9.02
C ARG A 172 10.23 8.32 8.05
N GLY A 173 10.25 8.64 6.76
CA GLY A 173 10.37 7.65 5.69
C GLY A 173 11.78 7.53 5.14
N ALA A 174 12.04 6.40 4.49
CA ALA A 174 13.21 6.24 3.64
C ALA A 174 12.80 5.70 2.26
N GLN A 175 13.50 6.18 1.23
CA GLN A 175 13.35 5.72 -0.14
C GLN A 175 13.97 4.34 -0.27
N MET A 176 13.28 3.38 -0.86
CA MET A 176 13.81 2.02 -1.06
C MET A 176 14.35 1.82 -2.46
N CYS A 177 13.61 2.27 -3.47
CA CYS A 177 13.92 2.00 -4.86
C CYS A 177 13.80 3.27 -5.69
N ALA A 178 14.94 3.71 -6.20
CA ALA A 178 15.08 4.81 -7.14
C ALA A 178 16.06 4.39 -8.25
N THR A 179 16.11 5.15 -9.34
CA THR A 179 17.00 4.85 -10.48
C THR A 179 18.47 4.72 -10.08
N GLU A 180 18.88 5.41 -9.02
CA GLU A 180 20.24 5.51 -8.51
C GLU A 180 20.71 4.20 -7.85
N ASN A 181 19.78 3.35 -7.40
CA ASN A 181 20.07 2.06 -6.80
C ASN A 181 19.35 0.90 -7.49
N TYR A 182 18.80 1.12 -8.68
CA TYR A 182 18.07 0.11 -9.45
C TYR A 182 18.92 -0.42 -10.62
N GLY A 183 19.25 -1.71 -10.57
CA GLY A 183 20.00 -2.40 -11.63
C GLY A 183 19.15 -3.01 -12.76
N GLY A 184 17.82 -2.87 -12.69
CA GLY A 184 16.90 -3.68 -13.50
C GLY A 184 16.35 -4.88 -12.71
N PHE A 185 15.11 -5.28 -12.97
CA PHE A 185 14.62 -6.60 -12.57
C PHE A 185 15.04 -7.60 -13.65
N GLU A 186 15.77 -8.64 -13.28
CA GLU A 186 16.02 -9.76 -14.20
C GLU A 186 14.67 -10.36 -14.61
N LYS A 187 14.41 -10.38 -15.93
CA LYS A 187 13.26 -11.11 -16.45
C LYS A 187 13.61 -12.58 -16.35
N ASN A 188 12.98 -13.29 -15.42
CA ASN A 188 12.85 -14.73 -15.55
C ASN A 188 12.01 -15.00 -16.81
N GLU A 189 12.67 -15.17 -17.95
CA GLU A 189 12.05 -15.78 -19.12
C GLU A 189 11.72 -17.22 -18.71
N ALA A 190 10.42 -17.50 -18.52
CA ALA A 190 9.88 -18.83 -18.30
C ALA A 190 9.91 -19.65 -19.60
#